data_AF-W6AGQ9-F1
#
_entry.id   AF-W6AGQ9-F1
#
_cell.length_a   1.000
_cell.length_b   1.000
_cell.length_c   1.000
_cell.angle_alpha   90.00
_cell.angle_beta   90.00
_cell.angle_gamma   90.00
#
_symmetry.space_group_name_H-M   'P 1'
#
loop_
_entity.id
_entity.type
_entity.pdbx_description
1 polymer ?
#
loop_
_entity_poly.entity_id
_entity_poly.type
_entity_poly.pdbx_seq_one_letter_code
_entity_poly.pdbx_strand_id
1 'polypeptide(L)'
;MDKKVYNLKESSLGKITFLDGTAFISLSFIADSGEKVNEVLILPSVEEGLRRFPSFVMELGFKYIQDKFTYHNQVVGWLIENWLDPGIKTFQKEMAELHGFSDFLNQDPIEWIKTEPEMVSLTLVHIATRYTNGYLKLPVRDLEVSVRFVKNVLAINFWEDGNPKTSEPQK
;
A
#
# COMPACT_ATOMS: atom_id res chain seq x y z
N MET A 1 11.45 -0.92 -35.12
CA MET A 1 10.74 -1.70 -34.08
C MET A 1 9.26 -1.44 -34.26
N ASP A 2 8.54 -2.42 -34.82
CA ASP A 2 7.09 -2.32 -35.02
C ASP A 2 6.38 -2.29 -33.67
N LYS A 3 5.57 -1.24 -33.45
CA LYS A 3 4.66 -1.15 -32.31
C LYS A 3 3.61 -2.24 -32.48
N LYS A 4 3.73 -3.35 -31.74
CA LYS A 4 2.64 -4.32 -31.61
C LYS A 4 1.48 -3.63 -30.90
N VAL A 5 0.47 -3.21 -31.68
CA VAL A 5 -0.81 -2.74 -31.18
C VAL A 5 -1.67 -3.98 -30.90
N TYR A 6 -1.96 -4.23 -29.63
CA TYR A 6 -2.87 -5.30 -29.23
C TYR A 6 -4.31 -4.80 -29.33
N ASN A 7 -5.02 -5.21 -30.38
CA ASN A 7 -6.48 -5.06 -30.46
C ASN A 7 -7.13 -6.10 -29.54
N LEU A 8 -7.33 -5.73 -28.27
CA LEU A 8 -8.17 -6.49 -27.36
C LEU A 8 -9.62 -6.44 -27.85
N LYS A 9 -10.23 -7.59 -28.10
CA LYS A 9 -11.66 -7.69 -28.43
C LYS A 9 -12.48 -7.43 -27.16
N GLU A 10 -13.62 -6.76 -27.31
CA GLU A 10 -14.59 -6.44 -26.25
C GLU A 10 -14.99 -7.68 -25.41
N SER A 11 -15.09 -8.85 -26.05
CA SER A 11 -15.37 -10.15 -25.40
C SER A 11 -14.24 -10.71 -24.55
N SER A 12 -13.05 -10.11 -24.59
CA SER A 12 -11.84 -10.56 -23.88
C SER A 12 -11.62 -9.82 -22.55
N LEU A 13 -12.41 -8.79 -22.25
CA LEU A 13 -12.37 -8.07 -20.98
C LEU A 13 -13.39 -8.71 -20.02
N GLY A 14 -12.92 -9.69 -19.24
CA GLY A 14 -13.72 -10.24 -18.13
C GLY A 14 -14.10 -9.13 -17.14
N LYS A 15 -15.34 -9.14 -16.66
CA LYS A 15 -15.79 -8.24 -15.60
C LYS A 15 -15.03 -8.57 -14.32
N ILE A 16 -14.08 -7.72 -13.92
CA ILE A 16 -13.37 -7.86 -12.64
C ILE A 16 -14.14 -7.04 -11.59
N THR A 17 -14.74 -7.72 -10.63
CA THR A 17 -15.41 -7.09 -9.47
C THR A 17 -14.50 -7.20 -8.25
N PHE A 18 -14.30 -6.08 -7.56
CA PHE A 18 -13.60 -6.04 -6.27
C PHE A 18 -14.62 -5.91 -5.14
N LEU A 19 -14.34 -6.56 -4.02
CA LEU A 19 -15.15 -6.42 -2.81
C LEU A 19 -14.93 -5.02 -2.22
N ASP A 20 -15.95 -4.46 -1.59
CA ASP A 20 -15.80 -3.22 -0.83
C ASP A 20 -14.75 -3.41 0.27
N GLY A 21 -13.86 -2.43 0.44
CA GLY A 21 -12.70 -2.55 1.33
C GLY A 21 -11.48 -3.27 0.73
N THR A 22 -11.52 -3.70 -0.54
CA THR A 22 -10.31 -4.16 -1.25
C THR A 22 -9.25 -3.05 -1.24
N ALA A 23 -8.03 -3.38 -0.81
CA ALA A 23 -6.90 -2.49 -0.74
C ALA A 23 -5.92 -2.74 -1.89
N PHE A 24 -5.47 -1.66 -2.51
CA PHE A 24 -4.37 -1.63 -3.47
C PHE A 24 -3.21 -0.90 -2.80
N ILE A 25 -2.12 -1.62 -2.56
CA ILE A 25 -0.91 -1.07 -1.96
C ILE A 25 0.20 -1.14 -3.00
N SER A 26 0.69 0.00 -3.47
CA SER A 26 1.86 0.07 -4.34
C SER A 26 3.11 0.41 -3.54
N LEU A 27 4.21 -0.23 -3.91
CA LEU A 27 5.56 0.11 -3.46
C LEU A 27 6.41 0.41 -4.68
N SER A 28 7.09 1.55 -4.68
CA SER A 28 8.04 1.89 -5.73
C SER A 28 9.32 2.47 -5.16
N PHE A 29 10.47 2.09 -5.71
CA PHE A 29 11.79 2.54 -5.25
C PHE A 29 12.84 2.29 -6.34
N ILE A 30 14.03 2.88 -6.17
CA ILE A 30 15.18 2.66 -7.05
C ILE A 30 16.01 1.46 -6.55
N ALA A 31 16.12 0.42 -7.38
CA ALA A 31 16.94 -0.76 -7.11
C ALA A 31 18.44 -0.44 -7.20
N ASP A 32 19.30 -1.37 -6.74
CA ASP A 32 20.75 -1.24 -6.92
C ASP A 32 21.20 -1.18 -8.38
N SER A 33 20.43 -1.75 -9.30
CA SER A 33 20.66 -1.63 -10.74
C SER A 33 20.40 -0.22 -11.28
N GLY A 34 19.79 0.67 -10.50
CA GLY A 34 19.30 1.97 -10.94
C GLY A 34 17.90 1.94 -11.57
N GLU A 35 17.31 0.76 -11.74
CA GLU A 35 15.95 0.62 -12.27
C GLU A 35 14.88 1.01 -11.23
N LYS A 36 13.82 1.68 -11.68
CA LYS A 36 12.65 1.95 -10.84
C LYS A 36 11.79 0.68 -10.75
N VAL A 37 11.75 0.09 -9.56
CA VAL A 37 10.82 -0.99 -9.22
C VAL A 37 9.48 -0.35 -8.89
N ASN A 38 8.38 -0.93 -9.40
CA ASN A 38 7.03 -0.52 -9.06
C ASN A 38 6.12 -1.75 -9.05
N GLU A 39 5.69 -2.14 -7.86
CA GLU A 39 4.92 -3.37 -7.64
C GLU A 39 3.66 -3.04 -6.85
N VAL A 40 2.56 -3.72 -7.19
CA VAL A 40 1.25 -3.51 -6.58
C VAL A 40 0.75 -4.80 -5.96
N LEU A 41 0.41 -4.73 -4.68
CA LEU A 41 -0.25 -5.79 -3.94
C LEU A 41 -1.75 -5.48 -3.82
N ILE A 42 -2.59 -6.39 -4.30
CA ILE A 42 -4.05 -6.30 -4.22
C ILE A 42 -4.51 -7.25 -3.12
N LEU A 43 -5.25 -6.71 -2.15
CA LEU A 43 -5.66 -7.41 -0.94
C LEU A 43 -7.17 -7.27 -0.73
N PRO A 44 -7.89 -8.35 -0.42
CA PRO A 44 -9.34 -8.31 -0.25
C PRO A 44 -9.79 -7.56 1.01
N SER A 45 -8.90 -7.37 1.99
CA SER A 45 -9.20 -6.70 3.26
C SER A 45 -7.95 -6.07 3.88
N VAL A 46 -8.17 -5.19 4.87
CA VAL A 46 -7.10 -4.60 5.69
C VAL A 46 -6.35 -5.66 6.49
N GLU A 47 -7.06 -6.63 7.07
CA GLU A 47 -6.47 -7.73 7.86
C GLU A 47 -5.47 -8.54 7.03
N GLU A 48 -5.84 -8.86 5.78
CA GLU A 48 -4.95 -9.57 4.88
C GLU A 48 -3.72 -8.70 4.50
N GLY A 49 -3.89 -7.38 4.47
CA GLY A 49 -2.80 -6.43 4.32
C GLY A 49 -1.80 -6.43 5.48
N LEU A 50 -2.28 -6.43 6.72
CA LEU A 50 -1.42 -6.54 7.91
C LEU A 50 -0.57 -7.82 7.87
N ARG A 51 -1.14 -8.92 7.38
CA ARG A 51 -0.47 -10.22 7.30
C ARG A 51 0.53 -10.35 6.16
N ARG A 52 0.19 -9.84 4.96
CA ARG A 52 0.95 -10.12 3.73
C ARG A 52 1.89 -9.00 3.31
N PHE A 53 1.57 -7.75 3.66
CA PHE A 53 2.36 -6.62 3.20
C PHE A 53 3.81 -6.64 3.71
N PRO A 54 4.09 -6.96 4.99
CA PRO A 54 5.48 -7.04 5.47
C PRO A 54 6.31 -8.04 4.68
N SER A 55 5.79 -9.25 4.46
CA SER A 55 6.46 -10.28 3.67
C SER A 55 6.70 -9.85 2.23
N PHE A 56 5.71 -9.21 1.59
CA PHE A 56 5.86 -8.65 0.24
C PHE A 56 6.98 -7.60 0.17
N VAL A 57 7.05 -6.67 1.13
CA VAL A 57 8.13 -5.67 1.18
C VAL A 57 9.49 -6.33 1.38
N MET A 58 9.57 -7.35 2.25
CA MET A 58 10.80 -8.12 2.45
C MET A 58 11.24 -8.83 1.17
N GLU A 59 10.34 -9.49 0.44
CA GLU A 59 10.64 -10.14 -0.84
C GLU A 59 11.22 -9.15 -1.87
N LEU A 60 10.64 -7.95 -1.98
CA LEU A 60 11.17 -6.91 -2.86
C LEU A 60 12.54 -6.43 -2.41
N GLY A 61 12.73 -6.21 -1.11
CA GLY A 61 14.04 -5.88 -0.53
C GLY A 61 15.08 -6.95 -0.82
N PHE A 62 14.75 -8.23 -0.65
CA PHE A 62 15.63 -9.35 -0.94
C PHE A 62 16.04 -9.42 -2.41
N LYS A 63 15.10 -9.13 -3.31
CA LYS A 63 15.29 -9.22 -4.75
C LYS A 63 16.10 -8.07 -5.33
N TYR A 64 15.90 -6.85 -4.83
CA TYR A 64 16.39 -5.62 -5.49
C TYR A 64 17.40 -4.80 -4.67
N ILE A 65 17.64 -5.14 -3.40
CA ILE A 65 18.55 -4.43 -2.49
C ILE A 65 19.60 -5.40 -1.93
N GLN A 66 20.88 -5.14 -2.21
CA GLN A 66 22.02 -5.90 -1.71
C GLN A 66 22.25 -5.60 -0.22
N ASP A 67 22.47 -4.34 0.14
CA ASP A 67 22.66 -3.91 1.54
C ASP A 67 21.33 -3.58 2.23
N LYS A 68 20.65 -4.65 2.65
CA LYS A 68 19.30 -4.59 3.24
C LYS A 68 19.30 -3.93 4.61
N PHE A 69 20.35 -4.14 5.39
CA PHE A 69 20.46 -3.61 6.74
C PHE A 69 20.62 -2.08 6.72
N THR A 70 21.54 -1.57 5.89
CA THR A 70 21.70 -0.13 5.73
C THR A 70 20.44 0.52 5.17
N TYR A 71 19.82 -0.09 4.15
CA TYR A 71 18.57 0.41 3.59
C TYR A 71 17.45 0.47 4.64
N HIS A 72 17.25 -0.61 5.40
CA HIS A 72 16.25 -0.66 6.46
C HIS A 72 16.49 0.43 7.51
N ASN A 73 17.73 0.59 7.99
CA ASN A 73 18.08 1.59 8.98
C ASN A 73 17.91 3.03 8.47
N GLN A 74 18.13 3.28 7.18
CA GLN A 74 17.84 4.58 6.57
C GLN A 74 16.33 4.89 6.60
N VAL A 75 15.48 3.91 6.29
CA VAL A 75 14.02 4.06 6.37
C VAL A 75 13.58 4.30 7.82
N VAL A 76 14.08 3.51 8.76
CA VAL A 76 13.80 3.66 10.20
C VAL A 76 14.26 5.03 10.71
N GLY A 77 15.49 5.45 10.36
CA GLY A 77 16.02 6.76 10.73
C GLY A 77 15.15 7.90 10.23
N TRP A 78 14.71 7.82 8.96
CA TRP A 78 13.80 8.82 8.39
C TRP A 78 12.44 8.84 9.09
N LEU A 79 11.87 7.68 9.42
CA LEU A 79 10.62 7.58 10.18
C LEU A 79 10.76 8.21 11.58
N ILE A 80 11.86 7.96 12.28
CA ILE A 80 12.09 8.55 13.61
C ILE A 80 12.23 10.08 13.50
N GLU A 81 12.99 10.58 12.53
CA GLU A 81 13.23 12.01 12.37
C GLU A 81 11.98 12.79 11.94
N ASN A 82 11.15 12.21 11.06
CA ASN A 82 10.07 12.94 10.39
C ASN A 82 8.67 12.52 10.85
N TRP A 83 8.54 11.33 11.44
CA TRP A 83 7.25 10.68 11.70
C TRP A 83 7.18 9.96 13.05
N LEU A 84 8.01 10.34 14.03
CA LEU A 84 7.86 9.79 15.39
C LEU A 84 6.44 10.02 15.94
N ASP A 85 5.92 11.23 15.72
CA ASP A 85 4.56 11.66 16.05
C ASP A 85 4.09 12.60 14.92
N PRO A 86 3.00 12.31 14.19
CA PRO A 86 1.97 11.32 14.49
C PRO A 86 2.16 9.93 13.85
N GLY A 87 3.31 9.57 13.27
CA GLY A 87 3.47 8.28 12.60
C GLY A 87 3.61 7.08 13.54
N ILE A 88 4.82 6.89 14.08
CA ILE A 88 5.22 5.72 14.88
C ILE A 88 4.34 5.56 16.13
N LYS A 89 4.20 6.62 16.94
CA LYS A 89 3.45 6.54 18.21
C LYS A 89 1.99 6.17 18.02
N THR A 90 1.33 6.73 17.01
CA THR A 90 -0.09 6.43 16.79
C THR A 90 -0.28 5.04 16.23
N PHE A 91 0.63 4.58 15.37
CA PHE A 91 0.60 3.21 14.86
C PHE A 91 0.86 2.19 15.97
N GLN A 92 1.86 2.42 16.81
CA GLN A 92 2.17 1.59 17.98
C GLN A 92 0.93 1.43 18.88
N LYS A 93 0.25 2.55 19.16
CA LYS A 93 -1.00 2.56 19.92
C LYS A 93 -2.12 1.78 19.23
N GLU A 94 -2.31 1.98 17.92
CA GLU A 94 -3.32 1.27 17.13
C GLU A 94 -3.08 -0.25 17.15
N MET A 95 -1.83 -0.69 17.02
CA MET A 95 -1.47 -2.10 17.12
C MET A 95 -1.76 -2.70 18.50
N ALA A 96 -1.52 -1.93 19.57
CA ALA A 96 -1.79 -2.39 20.92
C ALA A 96 -3.29 -2.45 21.23
N GLU A 97 -4.06 -1.44 20.82
CA GLU A 97 -5.46 -1.31 21.19
C GLU A 97 -6.41 -2.11 20.28
N LEU A 98 -6.11 -2.19 18.99
CA LEU A 98 -7.01 -2.79 17.98
C LEU A 98 -6.55 -4.17 17.50
N HIS A 99 -5.25 -4.48 17.60
CA HIS A 99 -4.67 -5.68 17.01
C HIS A 99 -4.07 -6.66 18.02
N GLY A 100 -4.24 -6.41 19.33
CA GLY A 100 -3.95 -7.38 20.39
C GLY A 100 -2.49 -7.41 20.87
N PHE A 101 -1.69 -6.38 20.55
CA PHE A 101 -0.29 -6.28 20.95
C PHE A 101 -0.09 -5.34 22.15
N SER A 102 -0.76 -5.63 23.28
CA SER A 102 -0.79 -4.73 24.45
C SER A 102 0.59 -4.34 24.97
N ASP A 103 1.57 -5.23 24.84
CA ASP A 103 2.94 -5.03 25.33
C ASP A 103 3.68 -3.91 24.59
N PHE A 104 3.24 -3.54 23.38
CA PHE A 104 3.88 -2.47 22.62
C PHE A 104 3.75 -1.11 23.30
N LEU A 105 2.71 -0.86 24.11
CA LEU A 105 2.58 0.40 24.87
C LEU A 105 3.62 0.58 25.96
N ASN A 106 4.24 -0.52 26.41
CA ASN A 106 5.28 -0.48 27.44
C ASN A 106 6.68 -0.25 26.85
N GLN A 107 6.81 -0.23 25.52
CA GLN A 107 8.07 -0.04 24.82
C GLN A 107 8.23 1.41 24.37
N ASP A 108 9.45 1.93 24.48
CA ASP A 108 9.80 3.21 23.88
C ASP A 108 9.54 3.13 22.35
N PRO A 109 8.85 4.11 21.73
CA PRO A 109 8.48 4.03 20.31
C PRO A 109 9.68 3.94 19.35
N ILE A 110 10.83 4.54 19.72
CA ILE A 110 12.04 4.49 18.90
C ILE A 110 12.67 3.10 18.99
N GLU A 111 12.70 2.50 20.17
CA GLU A 111 13.20 1.13 20.32
C GLU A 111 12.26 0.13 19.64
N TRP A 112 10.95 0.27 19.82
CA TRP A 112 9.94 -0.58 19.19
C TRP A 112 10.10 -0.67 17.68
N ILE A 113 10.19 0.49 16.98
CA ILE A 113 10.30 0.49 15.52
C ILE A 113 11.64 -0.07 15.01
N LYS A 114 12.68 -0.09 15.84
CA LYS A 114 13.97 -0.71 15.51
C LYS A 114 13.97 -2.22 15.74
N THR A 115 13.27 -2.69 16.78
CA THR A 115 13.23 -4.11 17.15
C THR A 115 12.18 -4.91 16.37
N GLU A 116 11.21 -4.23 15.74
CA GLU A 116 10.12 -4.84 14.98
C GLU A 116 10.19 -4.49 13.47
N PRO A 117 11.04 -5.16 12.66
CA PRO A 117 11.23 -4.81 11.24
C PRO A 117 9.96 -4.88 10.39
N GLU A 118 9.04 -5.78 10.72
CA GLU A 118 7.75 -5.93 10.00
C GLU A 118 6.87 -4.69 10.19
N MET A 119 6.93 -4.06 11.37
CA MET A 119 6.15 -2.87 11.72
C MET A 119 6.59 -1.64 10.93
N VAL A 120 7.82 -1.59 10.45
CA VAL A 120 8.32 -0.47 9.62
C VAL A 120 7.48 -0.31 8.35
N SER A 121 7.23 -1.41 7.63
CA SER A 121 6.44 -1.38 6.40
C SER A 121 4.98 -0.98 6.66
N LEU A 122 4.39 -1.50 7.74
CA LEU A 122 3.02 -1.17 8.14
C LEU A 122 2.90 0.27 8.63
N THR A 123 3.92 0.80 9.30
CA THR A 123 3.98 2.21 9.71
C THR A 123 3.93 3.13 8.49
N LEU A 124 4.63 2.80 7.40
CA LEU A 124 4.56 3.57 6.16
C LEU A 124 3.15 3.57 5.56
N VAL A 125 2.47 2.42 5.56
CA VAL A 125 1.07 2.29 5.10
C VAL A 125 0.12 3.07 6.01
N HIS A 126 0.31 2.99 7.33
CA HIS A 126 -0.46 3.75 8.31
C HIS A 126 -0.32 5.26 8.06
N ILE A 127 0.91 5.74 7.91
CA ILE A 127 1.17 7.15 7.60
C ILE A 127 0.51 7.54 6.27
N ALA A 128 0.70 6.73 5.23
CA ALA A 128 0.12 6.96 3.92
C ALA A 128 -1.41 7.12 4.04
N THR A 129 -2.08 6.17 4.67
CA THR A 129 -3.55 6.12 4.76
C THR A 129 -4.14 7.20 5.65
N ARG A 130 -3.53 7.47 6.81
CA ARG A 130 -4.10 8.36 7.83
C ARG A 130 -3.73 9.83 7.64
N TYR A 131 -2.51 10.11 7.16
CA TYR A 131 -1.94 11.45 7.20
C TYR A 131 -1.62 12.05 5.84
N THR A 132 -1.45 11.23 4.80
CA THR A 132 -1.00 11.72 3.48
C THR A 132 -1.90 11.27 2.32
N ASN A 133 -3.19 11.06 2.59
CA ASN A 133 -4.22 10.76 1.59
C ASN A 133 -3.85 9.58 0.67
N GLY A 134 -3.29 8.54 1.28
CA GLY A 134 -2.85 7.30 0.65
C GLY A 134 -1.63 7.43 -0.27
N TYR A 135 -0.76 8.42 -0.07
CA TYR A 135 0.51 8.51 -0.78
C TYR A 135 1.63 9.08 0.10
N LEU A 136 2.71 8.34 0.30
CA LEU A 136 3.88 8.73 1.06
C LEU A 136 5.12 8.58 0.19
N LYS A 137 5.99 9.60 0.18
CA LYS A 137 7.29 9.55 -0.47
C LYS A 137 8.38 9.94 0.53
N LEU A 138 9.49 9.20 0.49
CA LEU A 138 10.67 9.47 1.30
C LEU A 138 11.93 9.48 0.42
N PRO A 139 12.96 10.23 0.81
CA PRO A 139 14.16 10.41 -0.01
C PRO A 139 15.03 9.15 -0.11
N VAL A 140 14.80 8.15 0.75
CA VAL A 140 15.55 6.89 0.73
C VAL A 140 15.21 6.11 -0.54
N ARG A 141 16.10 6.17 -1.54
CA ARG A 141 15.95 5.52 -2.86
C ARG A 141 14.63 5.87 -3.57
N ASP A 142 14.15 7.09 -3.38
CA ASP A 142 12.83 7.53 -3.87
C ASP A 142 11.70 6.53 -3.52
N LEU A 143 11.74 5.95 -2.30
CA LEU A 143 10.70 5.03 -1.85
C LEU A 143 9.36 5.76 -1.79
N GLU A 144 8.38 5.20 -2.50
CA GLU A 144 7.02 5.67 -2.66
C GLU A 144 6.07 4.56 -2.21
N VAL A 145 5.16 4.88 -1.29
CA VAL A 145 4.09 3.99 -0.82
C VAL A 145 2.76 4.62 -1.20
N SER A 146 1.92 3.93 -1.97
CA SER A 146 0.56 4.37 -2.24
C SER A 146 -0.45 3.36 -1.76
N VAL A 147 -1.53 3.84 -1.17
CA VAL A 147 -2.62 3.02 -0.65
C VAL A 147 -3.94 3.59 -1.17
N ARG A 148 -4.73 2.71 -1.78
CA ARG A 148 -6.08 3.03 -2.26
C ARG A 148 -7.03 1.93 -1.80
N PHE A 149 -8.15 2.34 -1.23
CA PHE A 149 -9.24 1.44 -0.92
C PHE A 149 -10.34 1.62 -1.96
N VAL A 150 -10.93 0.51 -2.39
CA VAL A 150 -12.21 0.55 -3.09
C VAL A 150 -13.24 1.00 -2.05
N LYS A 151 -13.68 2.26 -2.14
CA LYS A 151 -14.81 2.80 -1.39
C LYS A 151 -15.98 2.88 -2.34
N ASN A 152 -16.96 2.01 -2.18
CA ASN A 152 -18.09 1.86 -3.10
C ASN A 152 -17.63 1.48 -4.51
N VAL A 153 -17.99 0.28 -4.95
CA VAL A 153 -17.98 -0.03 -6.37
C VAL A 153 -19.05 0.86 -7.01
N LEU A 154 -18.68 2.05 -7.50
CA LEU A 154 -19.41 2.68 -8.61
C LEU A 154 -19.13 1.79 -9.82
N ALA A 155 -19.79 0.64 -9.84
CA ALA A 155 -20.00 -0.08 -11.07
C ALA A 155 -20.90 0.86 -11.86
N ILE A 156 -20.30 1.69 -12.72
CA ILE A 156 -21.02 2.10 -13.91
C ILE A 156 -21.19 0.79 -14.67
N ASN A 157 -22.34 0.16 -14.44
CA ASN A 157 -22.78 -0.92 -15.27
C ASN A 157 -23.16 -0.26 -16.60
N PHE A 158 -22.18 -0.11 -17.51
CA PHE A 158 -22.42 0.39 -18.85
C PHE A 158 -23.41 -0.51 -19.64
N TRP A 159 -23.72 -1.69 -19.09
CA TRP A 159 -24.38 -2.79 -19.78
C TRP A 159 -25.40 -3.53 -18.91
N GLU A 160 -25.96 -2.88 -17.89
CA GLU A 160 -27.20 -3.40 -17.30
C GLU A 160 -28.31 -3.23 -18.36
N ASP A 161 -29.04 -4.30 -18.66
CA ASP A 161 -30.25 -4.32 -19.51
C ASP A 161 -31.40 -3.53 -18.85
N GLY A 162 -31.16 -2.25 -18.61
CA GLY A 162 -32.02 -1.31 -17.89
C GLY A 162 -31.60 0.15 -18.02
N ASN A 163 -30.46 0.44 -18.64
CA ASN A 163 -30.10 1.83 -18.96
C ASN A 163 -31.10 2.37 -20.01
N PRO A 164 -31.86 3.44 -19.74
CA PRO A 164 -32.88 3.91 -20.65
C PRO A 164 -32.23 4.28 -21.98
N LYS A 165 -32.62 3.59 -23.07
CA LYS A 165 -32.17 3.86 -24.44
C LYS A 165 -32.74 5.17 -25.01
N THR A 166 -33.35 5.98 -24.16
CA THR A 166 -34.07 7.20 -24.53
C THR A 166 -33.59 8.36 -23.69
N SER A 167 -33.30 9.47 -24.34
CA SER A 167 -32.86 10.74 -23.74
C SER A 167 -33.97 11.51 -23.00
N GLU A 168 -35.12 10.89 -22.74
CA GLU A 168 -36.23 11.54 -22.03
C GLU A 168 -36.17 11.23 -20.53
N PRO A 169 -36.38 12.23 -19.66
CA PRO A 169 -36.47 12.00 -18.22
C PRO A 169 -37.73 11.17 -17.91
N GLN A 170 -37.56 10.07 -17.17
CA GLN A 170 -38.67 9.27 -16.67
C GLN A 170 -39.43 10.06 -15.58
N LYS A 171 -40.76 10.09 -15.68
CA LYS A 171 -41.67 10.76 -14.74
C LYS A 171 -41.91 9.93 -13.49
#